data_AF-A0A7D5MD84-F1
#
_entry.id   AF-A0A7D5MD84-F1
#
_cell.length_a   1.000
_cell.length_b   1.000
_cell.length_c   1.000
_cell.angle_alpha   90.00
_cell.angle_beta   90.00
_cell.angle_gamma   90.00
#
_symmetry.space_group_name_H-M   'P 1'
#
loop_
_entity.id
_entity.type
_entity.pdbx_description
1 polymer ?
#
loop_
_entity_poly.entity_id
_entity_poly.type
_entity_poly.pdbx_seq_one_letter_code
_entity_poly.pdbx_strand_id
1 'polypeptide(L)'
;MGKKDREVKEERRESFVDRQSRQKRKNMLIGIAVMAGIVAIIAFASFHFITKTQSSPMNAPEGAGKLGDEHEHASLLVRIFGDKFDFSQQLYQVKSPFIHFEGEDGNTIHRHASNIKLGYLFDTIKVGLTDECFTFPDKKPEHTFCTSEDYSLKFYVNHQKVDSIRDYVLNEDDRILISYGNENQTGIDAQLLELDGQLIKK
;
A
#
# COMPACT_ATOMS: atom_id res chain seq x y z
N MET A 1 55.63 69.39 -6.55
CA MET A 1 55.78 67.98 -6.95
C MET A 1 54.62 67.14 -6.37
N GLY A 2 53.37 67.47 -6.71
CA GLY A 2 52.22 66.90 -5.95
C GLY A 2 50.85 66.88 -6.63
N LYS A 3 50.74 67.27 -7.91
CA LYS A 3 49.47 67.19 -8.65
C LYS A 3 49.33 65.87 -9.42
N LYS A 4 50.38 65.48 -10.16
CA LYS A 4 50.46 64.17 -10.85
C LYS A 4 50.34 62.97 -9.89
N ASP A 5 50.99 63.01 -8.74
CA ASP A 5 50.93 61.90 -7.76
C ASP A 5 49.54 61.75 -7.10
N ARG A 6 48.74 62.83 -7.10
CA ARG A 6 47.38 62.82 -6.57
C ARG A 6 46.39 62.26 -7.59
N GLU A 7 46.50 62.68 -8.85
CA GLU A 7 45.70 62.15 -9.98
C GLU A 7 45.91 60.64 -10.15
N VAL A 8 47.16 60.16 -10.11
CA VAL A 8 47.48 58.71 -10.21
C VAL A 8 46.92 57.90 -9.02
N LYS A 9 46.80 58.51 -7.83
CA LYS A 9 46.18 57.85 -6.67
C LYS A 9 44.65 57.83 -6.75
N GLU A 10 44.04 58.87 -7.31
CA GLU A 10 42.59 58.94 -7.54
C GLU A 10 42.16 57.93 -8.62
N GLU A 11 42.87 57.83 -9.76
CA GLU A 11 42.60 56.80 -10.78
C GLU A 11 42.78 55.37 -10.27
N ARG A 12 43.77 55.11 -9.40
CA ARG A 12 43.94 53.80 -8.75
C ARG A 12 42.81 53.48 -7.78
N ARG A 13 42.24 54.47 -7.10
CA ARG A 13 41.08 54.28 -6.21
C ARG A 13 39.82 54.03 -7.00
N GLU A 14 39.57 54.79 -8.06
CA GLU A 14 38.43 54.58 -8.97
C GLU A 14 38.48 53.20 -9.60
N SER A 15 39.63 52.78 -10.13
CA SER A 15 39.80 51.43 -10.71
C SER A 15 39.68 50.30 -9.68
N PHE A 16 40.06 50.52 -8.42
CA PHE A 16 39.85 49.55 -7.35
C PHE A 16 38.37 49.44 -6.94
N VAL A 17 37.69 50.57 -6.80
CA VAL A 17 36.24 50.63 -6.48
C VAL A 17 35.43 50.01 -7.61
N ASP A 18 35.80 50.23 -8.87
CA ASP A 18 35.15 49.61 -10.03
C ASP A 18 35.37 48.10 -10.10
N ARG A 19 36.56 47.61 -9.77
CA ARG A 19 36.81 46.16 -9.68
C ARG A 19 35.99 45.53 -8.56
N GLN A 20 35.93 46.19 -7.39
CA GLN A 20 35.14 45.72 -6.25
C GLN A 20 33.63 45.73 -6.55
N SER A 21 33.13 46.76 -7.26
CA SER A 21 31.72 46.87 -7.64
C SER A 21 31.33 45.79 -8.67
N ARG A 22 32.18 45.54 -9.68
CA ARG A 22 31.99 44.45 -10.66
C ARG A 22 32.02 43.09 -10.00
N GLN A 23 32.92 42.86 -9.04
CA GLN A 23 33.01 41.60 -8.32
C GLN A 23 31.78 41.36 -7.41
N LYS A 24 31.28 42.40 -6.73
CA LYS A 24 30.03 42.34 -5.99
C LYS A 24 28.83 42.03 -6.89
N ARG A 25 28.72 42.70 -8.05
CA ARG A 25 27.67 42.42 -9.04
C ARG A 25 27.74 40.99 -9.58
N LYS A 26 28.93 40.48 -9.88
CA LYS A 26 29.12 39.08 -10.32
C LYS A 26 28.66 38.09 -9.25
N ASN A 27 29.07 38.28 -8.00
CA ASN A 27 28.65 37.40 -6.90
C ASN A 27 27.14 37.49 -6.62
N MET A 28 26.55 38.68 -6.74
CA MET A 28 25.11 38.88 -6.64
C MET A 28 24.34 38.13 -7.73
N LEU A 29 24.81 38.19 -8.98
CA LEU A 29 24.21 37.45 -10.10
C LEU A 29 24.31 35.93 -9.92
N ILE A 30 25.46 35.44 -9.44
CA ILE A 30 25.63 34.02 -9.09
C ILE A 30 24.64 33.62 -7.98
N GLY A 31 24.51 34.45 -6.94
CA GLY A 31 23.56 34.21 -5.85
C GLY A 31 22.10 34.14 -6.33
N ILE A 32 21.69 35.06 -7.21
CA ILE A 32 20.34 35.04 -7.82
C ILE A 32 20.14 33.77 -8.64
N ALA A 33 21.12 33.36 -9.44
CA ALA A 33 21.03 32.14 -10.25
C ALA A 33 20.89 30.87 -9.38
N VAL A 34 21.64 30.78 -8.28
CA VAL A 34 21.54 29.67 -7.32
C VAL A 34 20.16 29.66 -6.65
N MET A 35 19.67 30.81 -6.19
CA MET A 35 18.35 30.91 -5.56
C MET A 35 17.21 30.54 -6.53
N ALA A 36 17.29 31.00 -7.78
CA ALA A 36 16.33 30.62 -8.82
C ALA A 36 16.34 29.10 -9.07
N GLY A 37 17.53 28.48 -9.06
CA GLY A 37 17.67 27.02 -9.14
C GLY A 37 17.00 26.29 -7.98
N ILE A 38 17.21 26.75 -6.74
CA ILE A 38 16.58 26.16 -5.54
C ILE A 38 15.05 26.27 -5.63
N VAL A 39 14.52 27.44 -5.99
CA VAL A 39 13.08 27.66 -6.13
C VAL A 39 12.49 26.75 -7.21
N ALA A 40 13.17 26.59 -8.35
CA ALA A 40 12.75 25.69 -9.42
C ALA A 40 12.70 24.22 -8.96
N ILE A 41 13.71 23.77 -8.20
CA ILE A 41 13.74 22.41 -7.63
C ILE A 41 12.59 22.21 -6.65
N ILE A 42 12.34 23.16 -5.75
CA ILE A 42 11.23 23.08 -4.78
C ILE A 42 9.88 23.06 -5.51
N ALA A 43 9.70 23.91 -6.51
CA ALA A 43 8.46 23.95 -7.29
C ALA A 43 8.26 22.63 -8.07
N PHE A 44 9.31 22.09 -8.70
CA PHE A 44 9.24 20.81 -9.41
C PHE A 44 8.95 19.66 -8.45
N ALA A 45 9.64 19.59 -7.30
CA ALA A 45 9.41 18.57 -6.30
C ALA A 45 7.98 18.66 -5.73
N SER A 46 7.48 19.86 -5.46
CA SER A 46 6.12 20.09 -4.97
C SER A 46 5.08 19.69 -6.02
N PHE A 47 5.25 20.09 -7.28
CA PHE A 47 4.37 19.70 -8.38
C PHE A 47 4.36 18.19 -8.58
N HIS A 48 5.54 17.56 -8.58
CA HIS A 48 5.69 16.12 -8.71
C HIS A 48 5.09 15.36 -7.51
N PHE A 49 5.18 15.92 -6.30
CA PHE A 49 4.57 15.36 -5.11
C PHE A 49 3.04 15.48 -5.14
N ILE A 50 2.49 16.64 -5.52
CA ILE A 50 1.04 16.87 -5.66
C ILE A 50 0.44 15.97 -6.74
N THR A 51 1.11 15.86 -7.90
CA THR A 51 0.66 14.99 -8.98
C THR A 51 0.69 13.50 -8.58
N LYS A 52 1.74 13.05 -7.87
CA LYS A 52 1.78 11.69 -7.32
C LYS A 52 0.76 11.40 -6.22
N THR A 53 0.43 12.39 -5.39
CA THR A 53 -0.58 12.23 -4.33
C THR A 53 -2.02 12.26 -4.88
N GLN A 54 -2.25 12.85 -6.05
CA GLN A 54 -3.53 12.76 -6.76
C GLN A 54 -3.69 11.45 -7.55
N SER A 55 -2.60 10.80 -7.94
CA SER A 55 -2.60 9.47 -8.58
C SER A 55 -2.31 8.37 -7.56
N SER A 56 -3.30 8.07 -6.70
CA SER A 56 -3.30 6.98 -5.72
C SER A 56 -2.19 7.00 -4.64
N PRO A 57 -2.54 6.74 -3.36
CA PRO A 57 -1.53 6.49 -2.32
C PRO A 57 -0.56 5.40 -2.77
N MET A 58 0.72 5.55 -2.43
CA MET A 58 1.76 4.54 -2.67
C MET A 58 1.22 3.13 -2.40
N ASN A 59 1.20 2.29 -3.45
CA ASN A 59 0.80 0.87 -3.44
C ASN A 59 -0.70 0.54 -3.58
N ALA A 60 -1.57 1.46 -4.01
CA ALA A 60 -2.92 1.07 -4.44
C ALA A 60 -2.87 0.03 -5.58
N PRO A 61 -3.68 -1.03 -5.56
CA PRO A 61 -3.77 -1.94 -6.69
C PRO A 61 -4.35 -1.23 -7.92
N GLU A 62 -4.08 -1.76 -9.11
CA GLU A 62 -4.63 -1.22 -10.35
C GLU A 62 -6.17 -1.26 -10.33
N GLY A 63 -6.80 -0.15 -10.71
CA GLY A 63 -8.26 -0.01 -10.68
C GLY A 63 -8.88 0.30 -9.32
N ALA A 64 -8.07 0.42 -8.26
CA ALA A 64 -8.52 0.83 -6.95
C ALA A 64 -9.16 2.23 -6.94
N GLY A 65 -10.18 2.38 -6.10
CA GLY A 65 -10.77 3.65 -5.71
C GLY A 65 -9.82 4.56 -4.93
N LYS A 66 -10.37 5.69 -4.50
CA LYS A 66 -9.65 6.61 -3.62
C LYS A 66 -9.68 6.05 -2.21
N LEU A 67 -8.54 6.06 -1.53
CA LEU A 67 -8.52 5.68 -0.12
C LEU A 67 -9.52 6.53 0.70
N GLY A 68 -10.39 5.83 1.44
CA GLY A 68 -11.47 6.38 2.25
C GLY A 68 -12.77 6.65 1.50
N ASP A 69 -12.89 6.32 0.21
CA ASP A 69 -14.15 6.50 -0.54
C ASP A 69 -15.24 5.49 -0.17
N GLU A 70 -14.85 4.32 0.34
CA GLU A 70 -15.71 3.28 0.92
C GLU A 70 -15.09 2.76 2.22
N HIS A 71 -15.92 2.18 3.09
CA HIS A 71 -15.47 1.53 4.33
C HIS A 71 -16.37 0.35 4.65
N GLU A 72 -15.92 -0.85 4.29
CA GLU A 72 -16.72 -2.08 4.34
C GLU A 72 -16.00 -3.17 5.14
N HIS A 73 -16.77 -4.00 5.82
CA HIS A 73 -16.31 -5.08 6.69
C HIS A 73 -16.85 -6.43 6.25
N ALA A 74 -16.00 -7.46 6.22
CA ALA A 74 -16.43 -8.82 5.93
C ALA A 74 -15.79 -9.82 6.90
N SER A 75 -16.49 -10.92 7.15
CA SER A 75 -15.97 -12.04 7.93
C SER A 75 -15.27 -13.05 7.05
N LEU A 76 -14.06 -13.45 7.42
CA LEU A 76 -13.29 -14.53 6.80
C LEU A 76 -13.09 -15.68 7.77
N LEU A 77 -13.31 -16.90 7.30
CA LEU A 77 -12.87 -18.13 7.94
C LEU A 77 -12.04 -18.95 6.94
N VAL A 78 -10.87 -19.40 7.38
CA VAL A 78 -10.01 -20.31 6.61
C VAL A 78 -9.75 -21.55 7.43
N ARG A 79 -10.12 -22.71 6.89
CA ARG A 79 -9.96 -24.03 7.50
C ARG A 79 -9.02 -24.88 6.64
N ILE A 80 -7.92 -25.35 7.23
CA ILE A 80 -6.95 -26.24 6.57
C ILE A 80 -6.93 -27.55 7.37
N PHE A 81 -7.40 -28.65 6.79
CA PHE A 81 -7.60 -29.92 7.49
C PHE A 81 -8.42 -29.79 8.80
N GLY A 82 -9.40 -28.88 8.80
CA GLY A 82 -10.22 -28.57 9.97
C GLY A 82 -9.57 -27.56 10.94
N ASP A 83 -8.27 -27.31 10.88
CA ASP A 83 -7.61 -26.31 11.71
C ASP A 83 -7.85 -24.89 11.18
N LYS A 84 -8.09 -23.94 12.09
CA LYS A 84 -8.30 -22.54 11.74
C LYS A 84 -6.97 -21.87 11.43
N PHE A 85 -6.87 -21.23 10.26
CA PHE A 85 -5.76 -20.34 9.98
C PHE A 85 -5.95 -19.03 10.75
N ASP A 86 -4.94 -18.66 11.54
CA ASP A 86 -5.03 -17.55 12.49
C ASP A 86 -4.44 -16.25 11.92
N PHE A 87 -5.31 -15.35 11.48
CA PHE A 87 -4.94 -14.01 11.00
C PHE A 87 -4.76 -12.97 12.13
N SER A 88 -4.99 -13.32 13.41
CA SER A 88 -4.82 -12.35 14.52
C SER A 88 -3.35 -11.96 14.76
N GLN A 89 -2.42 -12.79 14.27
CA GLN A 89 -0.99 -12.58 14.47
C GLN A 89 -0.50 -11.29 13.79
N GLN A 90 0.42 -10.59 14.46
CA GLN A 90 0.98 -9.31 14.02
C GLN A 90 1.51 -9.28 12.57
N LEU A 91 1.90 -10.43 12.03
CA LEU A 91 2.40 -10.55 10.67
C LEU A 91 1.31 -10.39 9.59
N TYR A 92 0.03 -10.49 9.96
CA TYR A 92 -1.13 -10.30 9.07
C TYR A 92 -1.82 -8.94 9.28
N GLN A 93 -1.54 -8.26 10.39
CA GLN A 93 -2.24 -7.05 10.82
C GLN A 93 -1.70 -5.79 10.11
N VAL A 94 -2.62 -4.93 9.64
CA VAL A 94 -2.40 -3.58 9.07
C VAL A 94 -1.27 -3.54 8.01
N LYS A 95 -1.35 -4.42 7.01
CA LYS A 95 -0.33 -4.53 5.93
C LYS A 95 -0.59 -3.66 4.71
N SER A 96 -1.82 -3.18 4.54
CA SER A 96 -2.16 -2.21 3.51
C SER A 96 -3.20 -1.24 4.07
N PRO A 97 -3.11 0.07 3.76
CA PRO A 97 -4.15 1.02 4.16
C PRO A 97 -5.48 0.79 3.43
N PHE A 98 -5.49 0.02 2.32
CA PHE A 98 -6.69 -0.19 1.50
C PHE A 98 -7.54 -1.38 1.95
N ILE A 99 -6.89 -2.43 2.44
CA ILE A 99 -7.56 -3.63 2.92
C ILE A 99 -6.67 -4.36 3.92
N HIS A 100 -7.16 -4.70 5.11
CA HIS A 100 -6.35 -5.34 6.15
C HIS A 100 -7.18 -6.03 7.24
N PHE A 101 -6.48 -6.75 8.10
CA PHE A 101 -6.94 -7.14 9.45
C PHE A 101 -6.39 -6.16 10.49
N GLU A 102 -7.10 -5.94 11.59
CA GLU A 102 -6.67 -5.05 12.67
C GLU A 102 -7.15 -5.48 14.06
N GLY A 103 -6.57 -4.87 15.11
CA GLY A 103 -7.02 -5.05 16.49
C GLY A 103 -6.88 -6.46 17.04
N GLU A 104 -5.91 -7.24 16.52
CA GLU A 104 -5.74 -8.67 16.83
C GLU A 104 -7.01 -9.49 16.46
N ASP A 105 -7.87 -8.94 15.60
CA ASP A 105 -8.97 -9.66 15.01
C ASP A 105 -8.49 -10.33 13.72
N GLY A 106 -8.54 -11.66 13.70
CA GLY A 106 -8.25 -12.46 12.52
C GLY A 106 -9.49 -12.83 11.71
N ASN A 107 -10.68 -12.41 12.14
CA ASN A 107 -11.95 -12.77 11.52
C ASN A 107 -12.45 -11.67 10.59
N THR A 108 -12.23 -10.40 10.94
CA THR A 108 -12.77 -9.27 10.20
C THR A 108 -11.76 -8.68 9.23
N ILE A 109 -12.13 -8.63 7.96
CA ILE A 109 -11.44 -7.87 6.93
C ILE A 109 -12.04 -6.47 6.91
N HIS A 110 -11.19 -5.44 6.95
CA HIS A 110 -11.55 -4.04 6.75
C HIS A 110 -11.10 -3.61 5.35
N ARG A 111 -12.01 -3.06 4.54
CA ARG A 111 -11.72 -2.48 3.21
C ARG A 111 -12.03 -0.99 3.25
N HIS A 112 -11.03 -0.16 2.97
CA HIS A 112 -11.13 1.31 3.03
C HIS A 112 -11.12 1.98 1.64
N ALA A 113 -11.39 1.24 0.56
CA ALA A 113 -11.53 1.84 -0.77
C ALA A 113 -12.36 0.96 -1.70
N SER A 114 -13.01 1.59 -2.67
CA SER A 114 -13.73 0.93 -3.77
C SER A 114 -12.81 0.07 -4.65
N ASN A 115 -13.35 -0.99 -5.24
CA ASN A 115 -12.65 -1.90 -6.16
C ASN A 115 -11.37 -2.58 -5.63
N ILE A 116 -11.25 -2.76 -4.30
CA ILE A 116 -10.15 -3.55 -3.74
C ILE A 116 -10.54 -5.02 -3.69
N LYS A 117 -9.82 -5.83 -4.47
CA LYS A 117 -10.05 -7.28 -4.58
C LYS A 117 -9.41 -8.05 -3.43
N LEU A 118 -10.02 -9.15 -3.01
CA LEU A 118 -9.48 -10.03 -1.96
C LEU A 118 -8.09 -10.58 -2.29
N GLY A 119 -7.78 -10.85 -3.57
CA GLY A 119 -6.44 -11.28 -3.97
C GLY A 119 -5.35 -10.31 -3.49
N TYR A 120 -5.62 -9.01 -3.51
CA TYR A 120 -4.69 -8.00 -3.03
C TYR A 120 -4.49 -8.07 -1.51
N LEU A 121 -5.53 -8.39 -0.72
CA LEU A 121 -5.37 -8.66 0.72
C LEU A 121 -4.35 -9.78 0.95
N PHE A 122 -4.54 -10.94 0.32
CA PHE A 122 -3.63 -12.09 0.46
C PHE A 122 -2.18 -11.74 0.01
N ASP A 123 -2.05 -11.00 -1.09
CA ASP A 123 -0.74 -10.56 -1.59
C ASP A 123 0.00 -9.61 -0.62
N THR A 124 -0.74 -8.77 0.13
CA THR A 124 -0.17 -7.85 1.13
C THR A 124 0.39 -8.60 2.34
N ILE A 125 -0.31 -9.64 2.78
CA ILE A 125 0.09 -10.50 3.90
C ILE A 125 0.95 -11.70 3.49
N LYS A 126 1.32 -11.78 2.20
CA LYS A 126 2.19 -12.80 1.60
C LYS A 126 1.63 -14.24 1.65
N VAL A 127 0.33 -14.39 1.88
CA VAL A 127 -0.35 -15.67 1.71
C VAL A 127 -0.59 -15.89 0.22
N GLY A 128 -0.12 -17.03 -0.31
CA GLY A 128 -0.43 -17.43 -1.67
C GLY A 128 -1.85 -17.97 -1.73
N LEU A 129 -2.64 -17.48 -2.67
CA LEU A 129 -3.97 -17.99 -2.93
C LEU A 129 -4.17 -18.13 -4.45
N THR A 130 -4.54 -19.30 -4.92
CA THR A 130 -5.06 -19.53 -6.29
C THR A 130 -6.44 -20.18 -6.19
N ASP A 131 -7.04 -20.50 -7.32
CA ASP A 131 -8.22 -21.38 -7.41
C ASP A 131 -7.94 -22.80 -6.87
N GLU A 132 -6.69 -23.26 -6.97
CA GLU A 132 -6.33 -24.63 -6.55
C GLU A 132 -5.51 -24.71 -5.26
N CYS A 133 -4.78 -23.67 -4.87
CA CYS A 133 -3.77 -23.72 -3.81
C CYS A 133 -3.89 -22.61 -2.77
N PHE A 134 -3.66 -22.95 -1.51
CA PHE A 134 -3.44 -22.02 -0.39
C PHE A 134 -2.02 -22.23 0.15
N THR A 135 -1.21 -21.17 0.21
CA THR A 135 0.21 -21.24 0.61
C THR A 135 0.50 -20.26 1.74
N PHE A 136 1.12 -20.72 2.81
CA PHE A 136 1.47 -19.87 3.94
C PHE A 136 2.59 -18.87 3.57
N PRO A 137 2.79 -17.80 4.36
CA PRO A 137 3.76 -16.76 4.04
C PRO A 137 5.22 -17.22 3.90
N ASP A 138 5.60 -18.33 4.55
CA ASP A 138 6.95 -18.88 4.46
C ASP A 138 7.21 -19.66 3.15
N LYS A 139 6.15 -19.93 2.37
CA LYS A 139 6.18 -20.59 1.06
C LYS A 139 6.88 -21.94 1.05
N LYS A 140 6.92 -22.62 2.20
CA LYS A 140 7.50 -23.95 2.25
C LYS A 140 6.57 -24.97 1.58
N PRO A 141 7.11 -26.02 0.94
CA PRO A 141 6.30 -27.06 0.31
C PRO A 141 5.28 -27.69 1.26
N GLU A 142 5.66 -27.93 2.52
CA GLU A 142 4.78 -28.50 3.56
C GLU A 142 3.67 -27.55 4.03
N HIS A 143 3.77 -26.26 3.72
CA HIS A 143 2.75 -25.26 4.00
C HIS A 143 2.05 -24.76 2.72
N THR A 144 2.04 -25.60 1.69
CA THR A 144 1.32 -25.39 0.44
C THR A 144 0.26 -26.46 0.27
N PHE A 145 -1.00 -26.03 0.24
CA PHE A 145 -2.18 -26.87 0.28
C PHE A 145 -2.91 -26.75 -1.05
N CYS A 146 -2.60 -27.65 -1.98
CA CYS A 146 -3.18 -27.67 -3.32
C CYS A 146 -4.21 -28.79 -3.48
N THR A 147 -5.23 -28.54 -4.30
CA THR A 147 -6.24 -29.54 -4.68
C THR A 147 -5.58 -30.74 -5.35
N SER A 148 -6.04 -31.93 -4.98
CA SER A 148 -5.57 -33.24 -5.44
C SER A 148 -6.72 -34.24 -5.51
N GLU A 149 -6.43 -35.52 -5.70
CA GLU A 149 -7.46 -36.58 -5.70
C GLU A 149 -8.16 -36.74 -4.34
N ASP A 150 -7.41 -36.56 -3.24
CA ASP A 150 -7.90 -36.78 -1.89
C ASP A 150 -8.42 -35.51 -1.20
N TYR A 151 -7.93 -34.33 -1.60
CA TYR A 151 -8.19 -33.07 -0.93
C TYR A 151 -8.55 -31.97 -1.92
N SER A 152 -9.38 -31.03 -1.49
CA SER A 152 -9.83 -29.93 -2.35
C SER A 152 -9.83 -28.61 -1.62
N LEU A 153 -9.41 -27.55 -2.30
CA LEU A 153 -9.63 -26.17 -1.90
C LEU A 153 -11.00 -25.73 -2.42
N LYS A 154 -11.84 -25.22 -1.52
CA LYS A 154 -13.22 -24.80 -1.82
C LYS A 154 -13.44 -23.40 -1.29
N PHE A 155 -14.17 -22.59 -2.06
CA PHE A 155 -14.53 -21.23 -1.68
C PHE A 155 -16.04 -21.08 -1.56
N TYR A 156 -16.47 -20.31 -0.56
CA TYR A 156 -17.85 -19.90 -0.43
C TYR A 156 -17.93 -18.42 -0.08
N VAL A 157 -18.90 -17.74 -0.68
CA VAL A 157 -19.27 -16.37 -0.36
C VAL A 157 -20.76 -16.37 -0.05
N ASN A 158 -21.14 -15.97 1.17
CA ASN A 158 -22.53 -15.97 1.64
C ASN A 158 -23.23 -17.32 1.39
N HIS A 159 -22.55 -18.41 1.79
CA HIS A 159 -22.96 -19.82 1.61
C HIS A 159 -23.01 -20.32 0.16
N GLN A 160 -22.73 -19.48 -0.83
CA GLN A 160 -22.68 -19.87 -2.23
C GLN A 160 -21.27 -20.31 -2.60
N LYS A 161 -21.15 -21.53 -3.13
CA LYS A 161 -19.87 -22.04 -3.65
C LYS A 161 -19.45 -21.24 -4.87
N VAL A 162 -18.19 -20.81 -4.91
CA VAL A 162 -17.58 -20.12 -6.04
C VAL A 162 -16.27 -20.78 -6.43
N ASP A 163 -15.81 -20.58 -7.67
CA ASP A 163 -14.58 -21.20 -8.17
C ASP A 163 -13.31 -20.49 -7.67
N SER A 164 -13.42 -19.18 -7.39
CA SER A 164 -12.32 -18.37 -6.88
C SER A 164 -12.86 -17.11 -6.20
N ILE A 165 -12.08 -16.56 -5.28
CA ILE A 165 -12.34 -15.29 -4.61
C ILE A 165 -11.29 -14.23 -4.91
N ARG A 166 -10.26 -14.53 -5.71
CA ARG A 166 -9.13 -13.58 -5.93
C ARG A 166 -9.59 -12.24 -6.50
N ASP A 167 -10.54 -12.28 -7.43
CA ASP A 167 -11.09 -11.08 -8.07
C ASP A 167 -12.34 -10.52 -7.39
N TYR A 168 -12.78 -11.14 -6.29
CA TYR A 168 -13.94 -10.72 -5.55
C TYR A 168 -13.68 -9.43 -4.77
N VAL A 169 -14.63 -8.49 -4.83
CA VAL A 169 -14.64 -7.27 -4.03
C VAL A 169 -15.73 -7.43 -2.98
N LEU A 170 -15.32 -7.41 -1.71
CA LEU A 170 -16.23 -7.60 -0.57
C LEU A 170 -17.13 -6.38 -0.35
N ASN A 171 -18.32 -6.64 0.17
CA ASN A 171 -19.30 -5.68 0.65
C ASN A 171 -19.49 -5.86 2.16
N GLU A 172 -20.17 -4.91 2.78
CA GLU A 172 -20.53 -4.96 4.18
C GLU A 172 -21.23 -6.28 4.55
N ASP A 173 -20.77 -6.85 5.64
CA ASP A 173 -21.29 -8.07 6.28
C ASP A 173 -21.14 -9.37 5.46
N ASP A 174 -20.37 -9.36 4.38
CA ASP A 174 -20.07 -10.58 3.61
C ASP A 174 -19.42 -11.67 4.49
N ARG A 175 -19.76 -12.93 4.20
CA ARG A 175 -19.27 -14.12 4.89
C ARG A 175 -18.48 -14.98 3.91
N ILE A 176 -17.16 -15.08 4.11
CA ILE A 176 -16.26 -15.80 3.21
C ILE A 176 -15.67 -17.02 3.92
N LEU A 177 -15.81 -18.20 3.31
CA LEU A 177 -15.16 -19.44 3.74
C LEU A 177 -14.14 -19.88 2.70
N ILE A 178 -12.93 -20.20 3.16
CA ILE A 178 -11.96 -21.01 2.42
C ILE A 178 -11.77 -22.31 3.17
N SER A 179 -12.10 -23.43 2.54
CA SER A 179 -11.94 -24.76 3.14
C SER A 179 -10.98 -25.59 2.31
N TYR A 180 -9.92 -26.07 2.94
CA TYR A 180 -9.01 -27.07 2.38
C TYR A 180 -9.11 -28.38 3.14
N GLY A 181 -9.39 -29.47 2.41
CA GLY A 181 -9.44 -30.83 2.96
C GLY A 181 -10.38 -31.74 2.18
N ASN A 182 -10.76 -32.86 2.79
CA ASN A 182 -11.68 -33.86 2.24
C ASN A 182 -13.11 -33.73 2.79
N GLU A 183 -13.45 -32.55 3.31
CA GLU A 183 -14.75 -32.27 3.94
C GLU A 183 -15.92 -32.61 3.00
N ASN A 184 -16.86 -33.39 3.53
CA ASN A 184 -18.15 -33.66 2.91
C ASN A 184 -19.12 -32.49 3.19
N GLN A 185 -20.37 -32.60 2.72
CA GLN A 185 -21.35 -31.52 2.88
C GLN A 185 -21.58 -31.16 4.37
N THR A 186 -21.67 -32.15 5.25
CA THR A 186 -21.86 -31.92 6.69
C THR A 186 -20.69 -31.16 7.32
N GLY A 187 -19.45 -31.48 6.93
CA GLY A 187 -18.26 -30.77 7.37
C GLY A 187 -18.24 -29.31 6.90
N ILE A 188 -18.60 -29.08 5.63
CA ILE A 188 -18.73 -27.72 5.08
C ILE A 188 -19.83 -26.93 5.79
N ASP A 189 -21.00 -27.52 6.01
CA ASP A 189 -22.12 -26.86 6.68
C ASP A 189 -21.75 -26.44 8.12
N ALA A 190 -20.96 -27.26 8.82
CA ALA A 190 -20.46 -26.92 10.16
C ALA A 190 -19.50 -25.72 10.12
N GLN A 191 -18.63 -25.63 9.12
CA GLN A 191 -17.73 -24.48 8.94
C GLN A 191 -18.48 -23.21 8.53
N LEU A 192 -19.52 -23.32 7.69
CA LEU A 192 -20.39 -22.20 7.34
C LEU A 192 -21.16 -21.68 8.56
N LEU A 193 -21.67 -22.58 9.41
CA LEU A 193 -22.34 -22.20 10.66
C LEU A 193 -21.37 -21.50 11.64
N GLU A 194 -20.13 -21.97 11.73
CA GLU A 194 -19.09 -21.27 12.50
C GLU A 194 -18.84 -19.87 11.96
N LEU A 195 -18.70 -19.74 10.63
CA LEU A 195 -18.48 -18.48 9.95
C LEU A 195 -19.61 -17.48 10.24
N ASP A 196 -20.87 -17.92 10.25
CA ASP A 196 -22.03 -17.09 10.59
C ASP A 196 -21.98 -16.58 12.03
N GLY A 197 -21.42 -17.38 12.95
CA GLY A 197 -21.24 -17.03 14.35
C GLY A 197 -20.13 -16.03 14.64
N GLN A 198 -19.23 -15.74 13.67
CA GLN A 198 -18.15 -14.77 13.88
C GLN A 198 -18.71 -13.36 14.04
N LEU A 199 -18.22 -12.62 15.04
CA LEU A 199 -18.49 -11.20 15.18
C LEU A 199 -17.70 -10.42 14.12
N ILE A 200 -18.37 -9.54 13.38
CA ILE A 200 -17.74 -8.58 12.47
C ILE A 200 -17.49 -7.29 13.26
N LYS A 201 -16.22 -6.95 13.48
CA LYS A 201 -15.84 -5.70 14.18
C LYS A 201 -15.75 -4.56 13.17
N LYS A 202 -16.66 -3.60 13.29
CA LYS A 202 -16.79 -2.43 12.42
C LYS A 202 -16.14 -1.19 13.02
#